data_AF-A0A2V1K509-F1
#
_entry.id   AF-A0A2V1K509-F1
#
_cell.length_a   1.000
_cell.length_b   1.000
_cell.length_c   1.000
_cell.angle_alpha   90.00
_cell.angle_beta   90.00
_cell.angle_gamma   90.00
#
_symmetry.space_group_name_H-M   'P 1'
#
loop_
_entity.id
_entity.type
_entity.pdbx_description
1 polymer ?
#
loop_
_entity_poly.entity_id
_entity_poly.type
_entity_poly.pdbx_seq_one_letter_code
_entity_poly.pdbx_strand_id
1 'polypeptide(L)'
;MQLTKNFVKAKQPCAAGFRWFIRNRNGQGEYQQLLDDLVAENRIDDALWLLDQFGPIDAVRTLDSLEANAVIFAGELRIRQGIEVDTIVRAGRSIHTQGSIRAQGNIIAGRDIRAEGGIRCDGNLQVAGDLHTGWSLDIGQTLNCRGLIKARRDIRVEGALQAEGDLHAGEDIDSGGPLSCNGGIKAGGNVIGGAGIHTQRGIMAGQDIRCADHLDARWGILARGDILAGGSIRAGEGIEAGGQLQAGEGHGIYAGLSVRQDTWPASALVRAQSRPPLLLSGHWQS
;
A
#
# COMPACT_ATOMS: atom_id res chain seq x y z
N MET A 1 16.57 12.21 22.69
CA MET A 1 15.79 13.38 23.18
C MET A 1 15.39 13.11 24.63
N GLN A 2 15.37 14.11 25.51
CA GLN A 2 14.91 13.92 26.89
C GLN A 2 13.43 14.26 27.02
N LEU A 3 12.63 13.32 27.52
CA LEU A 3 11.23 13.54 27.88
C LEU A 3 11.10 13.86 29.37
N THR A 4 10.20 14.79 29.69
CA THR A 4 9.91 15.18 31.07
C THR A 4 8.43 15.05 31.36
N LYS A 5 8.08 14.95 32.64
CA LYS A 5 6.71 14.91 33.16
C LYS A 5 5.82 16.00 32.56
N ASN A 6 6.35 17.21 32.43
CA ASN A 6 5.58 18.34 31.92
C ASN A 6 5.24 18.16 30.43
N PHE A 7 6.20 17.68 29.63
CA PHE A 7 5.98 17.39 28.22
C PHE A 7 4.96 16.26 28.02
N VAL A 8 5.13 15.14 28.75
CA VAL A 8 4.21 14.01 28.64
C VAL A 8 2.82 14.41 29.11
N LYS A 9 2.69 15.12 30.25
CA LYS A 9 1.39 15.59 30.75
C LYS A 9 0.68 16.54 29.77
N ALA A 10 1.42 17.42 29.08
CA ALA A 10 0.86 18.36 28.12
C ALA A 10 0.17 17.67 26.92
N LYS A 11 0.58 16.44 26.58
CA LYS A 11 -0.02 15.63 25.51
C LYS A 11 -1.25 14.83 25.94
N GLN A 12 -1.74 15.00 27.17
CA GLN A 12 -2.94 14.35 27.71
C GLN A 12 -2.92 12.80 27.57
N PRO A 13 -1.90 12.12 28.11
CA PRO A 13 -1.81 10.66 28.12
C PRO A 13 -2.96 10.03 28.91
N CYS A 14 -3.23 8.75 28.64
CA CYS A 14 -4.14 7.98 29.47
C CYS A 14 -3.61 7.89 30.93
N ALA A 15 -4.52 7.78 31.90
CA ALA A 15 -4.17 7.76 33.32
C ALA A 15 -3.27 6.56 33.69
N ALA A 16 -3.39 5.43 33.00
CA ALA A 16 -2.56 4.25 33.23
C ALA A 16 -1.12 4.46 32.74
N GLY A 17 -0.92 4.93 31.51
CA GLY A 17 0.39 5.19 30.91
C GLY A 17 1.14 6.32 31.63
N PHE A 18 0.44 7.40 32.02
CA PHE A 18 1.07 8.47 32.78
C PHE A 18 1.55 8.02 34.17
N ARG A 19 0.73 7.25 34.90
CA ARG A 19 1.14 6.69 36.20
C ARG A 19 2.36 5.79 36.07
N TRP A 20 2.41 4.97 35.03
CA TRP A 20 3.57 4.13 34.73
C TRP A 20 4.83 4.97 34.51
N PHE A 21 4.77 6.02 33.67
CA PHE A 21 5.91 6.89 33.40
C PHE A 21 6.44 7.57 34.67
N ILE A 22 5.55 8.04 35.56
CA ILE A 22 5.98 8.63 36.84
C ILE A 22 6.63 7.59 37.75
N ARG A 23 6.04 6.40 37.88
CA ARG A 23 6.52 5.36 38.79
C ARG A 23 7.85 4.75 38.35
N ASN A 24 8.00 4.43 37.08
CA ASN A 24 9.14 3.66 36.58
C ASN A 24 10.32 4.56 36.18
N ARG A 25 10.05 5.84 35.88
CA ARG A 25 11.06 6.76 35.33
C ARG A 25 11.21 8.06 36.12
N ASN A 26 10.54 8.18 37.27
CA ASN A 26 10.51 9.41 38.08
C ASN A 26 10.11 10.66 37.28
N GLY A 27 9.35 10.47 36.19
CA GLY A 27 8.91 11.54 35.30
C GLY A 27 10.00 12.12 34.38
N GLN A 28 11.11 11.43 34.14
CA GLN A 28 12.14 11.82 33.17
C GLN A 28 12.74 10.60 32.46
N GLY A 29 13.13 10.73 31.20
CA GLY A 29 13.81 9.63 30.51
C GLY A 29 14.26 9.98 29.10
N GLU A 30 15.27 9.25 28.62
CA GLU A 30 15.65 9.29 27.20
C GLU A 30 14.51 8.66 26.37
N TYR A 31 14.15 9.32 25.28
CA TYR A 31 12.97 9.01 24.49
C TYR A 31 12.97 7.59 23.91
N GLN A 32 14.07 7.17 23.27
CA GLN A 32 14.14 5.84 22.70
C GLN A 32 14.22 4.77 23.78
N GLN A 33 14.96 5.03 24.87
CA GLN A 33 14.99 4.11 26.01
C GLN A 33 13.57 3.88 26.55
N LEU A 34 12.79 4.95 26.70
CA LEU A 34 11.41 4.89 27.17
C LEU A 34 10.51 4.03 26.27
N LEU A 35 10.68 4.13 24.94
CA LEU A 35 9.98 3.27 23.98
C LEU A 35 10.39 1.81 24.15
N ASP A 36 11.70 1.55 24.25
CA ASP A 36 12.24 0.19 24.41
C ASP A 36 11.74 -0.44 25.74
N ASP A 37 11.64 0.34 26.81
CA ASP A 37 11.13 -0.12 28.11
C ASP A 37 9.62 -0.43 28.09
N LEU A 38 8.82 0.41 27.42
CA LEU A 38 7.39 0.16 27.22
C LEU A 38 7.16 -1.13 26.44
N VAL A 39 7.96 -1.36 25.39
CA VAL A 39 7.94 -2.60 24.61
C VAL A 39 8.32 -3.81 25.47
N ALA A 40 9.38 -3.69 26.28
CA ALA A 40 9.82 -4.77 27.18
C ALA A 40 8.77 -5.15 28.24
N GLU A 41 7.94 -4.19 28.66
CA GLU A 41 6.80 -4.42 29.57
C GLU A 41 5.48 -4.77 28.83
N ASN A 42 5.55 -5.09 27.54
CA ASN A 42 4.41 -5.42 26.68
C ASN A 42 3.33 -4.32 26.62
N ARG A 43 3.72 -3.05 26.75
CA ARG A 43 2.86 -1.86 26.64
C ARG A 43 2.99 -1.22 25.26
N ILE A 44 2.75 -2.02 24.22
CA ILE A 44 2.95 -1.64 22.82
C ILE A 44 2.11 -0.40 22.45
N ASP A 45 0.84 -0.36 22.87
CA ASP A 45 -0.05 0.77 22.57
C ASP A 45 0.45 2.10 23.15
N ASP A 46 1.00 2.08 24.37
CA ASP A 46 1.55 3.29 24.99
C ASP A 46 2.81 3.76 24.25
N ALA A 47 3.63 2.83 23.75
CA ALA A 47 4.82 3.15 22.96
C ALA A 47 4.46 3.71 21.58
N LEU A 48 3.45 3.14 20.91
CA LEU A 48 2.92 3.67 19.66
C LEU A 48 2.36 5.08 19.86
N TRP A 49 1.52 5.27 20.88
CA TRP A 49 0.97 6.57 21.24
C TRP A 49 2.09 7.59 21.49
N LEU A 50 3.12 7.20 22.25
CA LEU A 50 4.24 8.10 22.54
C LEU A 50 5.00 8.49 21.27
N LEU A 51 5.18 7.57 20.32
CA LEU A 51 5.78 7.88 19.03
C LEU A 51 4.89 8.83 18.20
N ASP A 52 3.59 8.60 18.17
CA ASP A 52 2.66 9.44 17.40
C ASP A 52 2.54 10.86 17.98
N GLN A 53 2.67 11.03 19.31
CA GLN A 53 2.56 12.35 19.96
C GLN A 53 3.83 13.21 19.90
N PHE A 54 5.00 12.57 19.96
CA PHE A 54 6.28 13.26 20.01
C PHE A 54 7.03 13.24 18.69
N GLY A 55 6.62 12.36 17.77
CA GLY A 55 7.15 12.29 16.43
C GLY A 55 8.52 11.64 16.35
N PRO A 56 9.03 11.46 15.12
CA PRO A 56 10.31 10.81 14.89
C PRO A 56 11.51 11.68 15.30
N ILE A 57 12.65 11.03 15.49
CA ILE A 57 13.95 11.68 15.72
C ILE A 57 14.93 11.38 14.60
N ASP A 58 15.94 12.23 14.42
CA ASP A 58 17.02 12.04 13.44
C ASP A 58 18.07 11.05 13.96
N ALA A 59 17.64 9.84 14.32
CA ALA A 59 18.51 8.74 14.72
C ALA A 59 18.48 7.62 13.66
N VAL A 60 19.60 6.91 13.52
CA VAL A 60 19.71 5.74 12.65
C VAL A 60 20.22 4.57 13.49
N ARG A 61 19.48 3.46 13.52
CA ARG A 61 19.91 2.21 14.18
C ARG A 61 20.29 1.21 13.10
N THR A 62 21.56 0.83 13.09
CA THR A 62 22.11 -0.17 12.14
C THR A 62 22.35 -1.48 12.87
N LEU A 63 21.82 -2.59 12.33
CA LEU A 63 21.96 -3.93 12.90
C LEU A 63 22.24 -4.96 11.80
N ASP A 64 22.82 -6.09 12.17
CA ASP A 64 23.01 -7.21 11.25
C ASP A 64 21.68 -7.92 10.94
N SER A 65 20.95 -8.35 11.96
CA SER A 65 19.61 -8.91 11.87
C SER A 65 18.74 -8.30 12.99
N LEU A 66 17.42 -8.45 12.86
CA LEU A 66 16.48 -8.02 13.90
C LEU A 66 15.47 -9.13 14.14
N GLU A 67 15.50 -9.69 15.35
CA GLU A 67 14.56 -10.70 15.83
C GLU A 67 14.03 -10.24 17.19
N ALA A 68 12.71 -10.04 17.30
CA ALA A 68 12.10 -9.53 18.53
C ALA A 68 10.59 -9.81 18.59
N ASN A 69 10.01 -9.78 19.79
CA ASN A 69 8.54 -9.81 19.93
C ASN A 69 7.88 -8.56 19.31
N ALA A 70 8.45 -7.38 19.52
CA ALA A 70 7.99 -6.11 18.96
C ALA A 70 9.16 -5.14 18.80
N VAL A 71 9.09 -4.21 17.85
CA VAL A 71 10.07 -3.13 17.67
C VAL A 71 9.37 -1.81 17.41
N ILE A 72 9.68 -0.81 18.23
CA ILE A 72 9.25 0.57 18.04
C ILE A 72 10.49 1.47 18.14
N PHE A 73 10.95 1.96 17.00
CA PHE A 73 12.11 2.83 16.90
C PHE A 73 11.72 4.20 16.36
N ALA A 74 12.06 5.27 17.07
CA ALA A 74 11.67 6.64 16.69
C ALA A 74 12.41 7.18 15.45
N GLY A 75 13.50 6.52 15.04
CA GLY A 75 14.32 6.92 13.89
C GLY A 75 14.19 6.00 12.67
N GLU A 76 15.29 5.90 11.91
CA GLU A 76 15.45 4.99 10.77
C GLU A 76 16.11 3.67 11.17
N LEU A 77 15.56 2.55 10.68
CA LEU A 77 16.15 1.21 10.85
C LEU A 77 16.93 0.83 9.59
N ARG A 78 18.19 0.42 9.74
CA ARG A 78 19.04 -0.15 8.68
C ARG A 78 19.50 -1.55 9.06
N ILE A 79 18.95 -2.56 8.42
CA ILE A 79 19.18 -3.96 8.81
C ILE A 79 19.87 -4.68 7.65
N ARG A 80 21.04 -5.27 7.88
CA ARG A 80 21.80 -5.91 6.79
C ARG A 80 21.09 -7.15 6.26
N GLN A 81 20.62 -8.02 7.14
CA GLN A 81 19.87 -9.23 6.84
C GLN A 81 18.37 -8.94 6.97
N GLY A 82 17.57 -9.89 7.44
CA GLY A 82 16.12 -9.74 7.60
C GLY A 82 15.69 -9.12 8.92
N ILE A 83 14.40 -8.78 8.95
CA ILE A 83 13.63 -8.41 10.14
C ILE A 83 12.58 -9.51 10.35
N GLU A 84 12.53 -10.09 11.53
CA GLU A 84 11.50 -11.06 11.94
C GLU A 84 10.93 -10.63 13.29
N VAL A 85 9.64 -10.31 13.31
CA VAL A 85 8.98 -9.78 14.51
C VAL A 85 7.62 -10.41 14.74
N ASP A 86 7.34 -10.85 15.96
CA ASP A 86 6.08 -11.55 16.26
C ASP A 86 4.86 -10.63 16.20
N THR A 87 5.01 -9.36 16.57
CA THR A 87 3.89 -8.41 16.62
C THR A 87 4.08 -7.27 15.64
N ILE A 88 4.78 -6.20 16.02
CA ILE A 88 4.82 -4.96 15.24
C ILE A 88 6.23 -4.48 14.95
N VAL A 89 6.45 -4.02 13.72
CA VAL A 89 7.62 -3.23 13.34
C VAL A 89 7.17 -1.80 13.10
N ARG A 90 7.53 -0.87 13.99
CA ARG A 90 7.29 0.57 13.83
C ARG A 90 8.61 1.31 13.74
N ALA A 91 8.84 1.98 12.63
CA ALA A 91 9.87 3.01 12.51
C ALA A 91 9.21 4.39 12.40
N GLY A 92 9.70 5.35 13.18
CA GLY A 92 9.30 6.76 13.06
C GLY A 92 9.73 7.36 11.73
N ARG A 93 10.77 6.82 11.09
CA ARG A 93 11.25 7.22 9.78
C ARG A 93 11.20 6.06 8.79
N SER A 94 12.32 5.74 8.14
CA SER A 94 12.39 4.73 7.10
C SER A 94 12.83 3.38 7.64
N ILE A 95 12.49 2.30 6.94
CA ILE A 95 13.01 0.95 7.19
C ILE A 95 13.77 0.51 5.94
N HIS A 96 15.06 0.26 6.08
CA HIS A 96 15.92 -0.25 5.00
C HIS A 96 16.50 -1.60 5.38
N THR A 97 16.32 -2.60 4.53
CA THR A 97 16.92 -3.92 4.72
C THR A 97 17.40 -4.55 3.40
N GLN A 98 18.51 -5.30 3.45
CA GLN A 98 18.95 -6.12 2.31
C GLN A 98 18.29 -7.51 2.29
N GLY A 99 17.60 -7.88 3.36
CA GLY A 99 16.81 -9.11 3.48
C GLY A 99 15.31 -8.84 3.37
N SER A 100 14.54 -9.81 3.87
CA SER A 100 13.08 -9.73 3.93
C SER A 100 12.62 -9.12 5.26
N ILE A 101 11.43 -8.53 5.26
CA ILE A 101 10.73 -8.11 6.49
C ILE A 101 9.57 -9.08 6.73
N ARG A 102 9.47 -9.66 7.91
CA ARG A 102 8.36 -10.51 8.34
C ARG A 102 7.81 -10.02 9.67
N ALA A 103 6.51 -9.76 9.72
CA ALA A 103 5.79 -9.46 10.95
C ALA A 103 4.46 -10.21 11.02
N GLN A 104 4.11 -10.83 12.16
CA GLN A 104 2.78 -11.45 12.32
C GLN A 104 1.68 -10.43 12.70
N GLY A 105 2.05 -9.20 13.02
CA GLY A 105 1.14 -8.08 13.16
C GLY A 105 1.43 -7.01 12.11
N ASN A 106 1.52 -5.74 12.53
CA ASN A 106 1.60 -4.61 11.61
C ASN A 106 3.05 -4.23 11.26
N ILE A 107 3.25 -3.62 10.09
CA ILE A 107 4.48 -2.91 9.73
C ILE A 107 4.12 -1.46 9.43
N ILE A 108 4.81 -0.53 10.09
CA ILE A 108 4.50 0.90 9.99
C ILE A 108 5.80 1.70 9.86
N ALA A 109 5.95 2.45 8.76
CA ALA A 109 7.05 3.38 8.55
C ALA A 109 6.55 4.81 8.39
N GLY A 110 7.14 5.75 9.14
CA GLY A 110 6.83 7.18 9.03
C GLY A 110 7.40 7.84 7.78
N ARG A 111 8.20 7.11 6.98
CA ARG A 111 8.64 7.48 5.63
C ARG A 111 8.66 6.22 4.75
N ASP A 112 9.76 5.98 4.04
CA ASP A 112 9.87 4.91 3.05
C ASP A 112 10.19 3.55 3.67
N ILE A 113 9.81 2.47 2.98
CA ILE A 113 10.33 1.13 3.22
C ILE A 113 11.05 0.65 1.98
N ARG A 114 12.28 0.17 2.16
CA ARG A 114 13.06 -0.51 1.12
C ARG A 114 13.57 -1.84 1.65
N ALA A 115 13.09 -2.92 1.07
CA ALA A 115 13.55 -4.28 1.32
C ALA A 115 14.09 -4.90 0.04
N GLU A 116 15.32 -5.39 0.01
CA GLU A 116 15.83 -6.12 -1.17
C GLU A 116 15.31 -7.57 -1.20
N GLY A 117 14.79 -8.10 -0.09
CA GLY A 117 13.96 -9.31 -0.01
C GLY A 117 12.46 -9.01 -0.16
N GLY A 118 11.61 -9.95 0.26
CA GLY A 118 10.15 -9.79 0.28
C GLY A 118 9.66 -9.12 1.56
N ILE A 119 8.40 -8.67 1.57
CA ILE A 119 7.75 -8.18 2.79
C ILE A 119 6.50 -9.00 3.03
N ARG A 120 6.43 -9.63 4.21
CA ARG A 120 5.26 -10.35 4.69
C ARG A 120 4.76 -9.74 5.99
N CYS A 121 3.47 -9.48 6.05
CA CYS A 121 2.81 -8.86 7.18
C CYS A 121 1.44 -9.50 7.33
N ASP A 122 1.16 -10.22 8.42
CA ASP A 122 -0.19 -10.82 8.57
C ASP A 122 -1.23 -9.75 8.98
N GLY A 123 -0.78 -8.61 9.52
CA GLY A 123 -1.60 -7.43 9.78
C GLY A 123 -1.58 -6.40 8.65
N ASN A 124 -1.59 -5.12 9.03
CA ASN A 124 -1.61 -3.98 8.12
C ASN A 124 -0.21 -3.47 7.81
N LEU A 125 0.00 -3.02 6.57
CA LEU A 125 1.20 -2.32 6.16
C LEU A 125 0.89 -0.85 5.89
N GLN A 126 1.55 0.04 6.64
CA GLN A 126 1.38 1.49 6.53
C GLN A 126 2.73 2.16 6.21
N VAL A 127 2.79 2.88 5.10
CA VAL A 127 4.02 3.55 4.63
C VAL A 127 3.68 4.98 4.25
N ALA A 128 4.27 5.95 4.97
CA ALA A 128 3.99 7.36 4.71
C ALA A 128 4.80 7.95 3.53
N GLY A 129 5.78 7.21 3.01
CA GLY A 129 6.49 7.51 1.77
C GLY A 129 6.35 6.37 0.77
N ASP A 130 7.43 6.07 0.05
CA ASP A 130 7.45 5.01 -0.97
C ASP A 130 7.71 3.62 -0.39
N LEU A 131 7.15 2.60 -1.03
CA LEU A 131 7.34 1.19 -0.69
C LEU A 131 8.04 0.46 -1.84
N HIS A 132 9.23 -0.05 -1.56
CA HIS A 132 10.03 -0.82 -2.51
C HIS A 132 10.40 -2.19 -1.95
N THR A 133 10.05 -3.26 -2.67
CA THR A 133 10.53 -4.61 -2.40
C THR A 133 11.26 -5.21 -3.59
N GLY A 134 12.33 -5.96 -3.31
CA GLY A 134 13.09 -6.72 -4.29
C GLY A 134 12.43 -8.03 -4.70
N TRP A 135 11.38 -8.47 -4.00
CA TRP A 135 10.63 -9.70 -4.29
C TRP A 135 9.11 -9.42 -4.29
N SER A 136 8.30 -10.26 -3.64
CA SER A 136 6.84 -10.11 -3.52
C SER A 136 6.46 -9.39 -2.22
N LEU A 137 5.31 -8.71 -2.23
CA LEU A 137 4.60 -8.23 -1.04
C LEU A 137 3.42 -9.17 -0.75
N ASP A 138 3.32 -9.69 0.48
CA ASP A 138 2.18 -10.50 0.95
C ASP A 138 1.61 -9.88 2.25
N ILE A 139 0.44 -9.25 2.18
CA ILE A 139 -0.19 -8.52 3.30
C ILE A 139 -1.55 -9.14 3.67
N GLY A 140 -1.70 -9.59 4.92
CA GLY A 140 -2.87 -10.31 5.41
C GLY A 140 -4.09 -9.44 5.74
N GLN A 141 -3.92 -8.12 5.82
CA GLN A 141 -5.03 -7.17 5.97
C GLN A 141 -4.97 -6.07 4.93
N THR A 142 -4.75 -4.81 5.34
CA THR A 142 -4.75 -3.66 4.42
C THR A 142 -3.35 -3.14 4.16
N LEU A 143 -3.14 -2.61 2.95
CA LEU A 143 -1.94 -1.88 2.57
C LEU A 143 -2.32 -0.43 2.27
N ASN A 144 -1.77 0.51 3.04
CA ASN A 144 -1.85 1.94 2.75
C ASN A 144 -0.46 2.54 2.57
N CYS A 145 -0.20 3.06 1.37
CA CYS A 145 1.04 3.74 1.02
C CYS A 145 0.74 5.13 0.47
N ARG A 146 1.35 6.16 1.06
CA ARG A 146 1.21 7.56 0.59
C ARG A 146 2.16 7.91 -0.56
N GLY A 147 3.06 7.01 -0.91
CA GLY A 147 3.95 7.12 -2.04
C GLY A 147 3.61 6.12 -3.13
N LEU A 148 4.61 5.83 -3.96
CA LEU A 148 4.53 4.75 -4.94
C LEU A 148 4.78 3.40 -4.27
N ILE A 149 4.23 2.34 -4.86
CA ILE A 149 4.52 0.97 -4.47
C ILE A 149 5.18 0.25 -5.65
N LYS A 150 6.33 -0.38 -5.38
CA LYS A 150 7.04 -1.18 -6.37
C LYS A 150 7.47 -2.53 -5.80
N ALA A 151 7.02 -3.60 -6.45
CA ALA A 151 7.49 -4.96 -6.23
C ALA A 151 8.09 -5.54 -7.50
N ARG A 152 9.14 -6.38 -7.37
CA ARG A 152 9.74 -7.05 -8.53
C ARG A 152 8.92 -8.23 -9.05
N ARG A 153 8.11 -8.84 -8.18
CA ARG A 153 7.20 -9.91 -8.55
C ARG A 153 5.78 -9.46 -8.22
N ASP A 154 5.12 -10.14 -7.30
CA ASP A 154 3.71 -9.93 -6.95
C ASP A 154 3.49 -8.87 -5.88
N ILE A 155 2.29 -8.31 -5.88
CA ILE A 155 1.71 -7.60 -4.75
C ILE A 155 0.40 -8.28 -4.40
N ARG A 156 0.33 -8.96 -3.26
CA ARG A 156 -0.87 -9.64 -2.74
C ARG A 156 -1.30 -9.00 -1.43
N VAL A 157 -2.55 -8.57 -1.38
CA VAL A 157 -3.18 -7.95 -0.21
C VAL A 157 -4.55 -8.59 -0.01
N GLU A 158 -4.80 -9.24 1.12
CA GLU A 158 -6.09 -9.91 1.38
C GLU A 158 -7.26 -8.91 1.50
N GLY A 159 -6.98 -7.72 2.01
CA GLY A 159 -7.95 -6.63 2.16
C GLY A 159 -7.82 -5.55 1.09
N ALA A 160 -8.01 -4.29 1.48
CA ALA A 160 -7.91 -3.15 0.59
C ALA A 160 -6.43 -2.75 0.34
N LEU A 161 -6.13 -2.40 -0.92
CA LEU A 161 -4.83 -1.85 -1.33
C LEU A 161 -5.02 -0.40 -1.78
N GLN A 162 -4.35 0.52 -1.09
CA GLN A 162 -4.37 1.95 -1.38
C GLN A 162 -2.96 2.49 -1.60
N ALA A 163 -2.75 3.13 -2.76
CA ALA A 163 -1.53 3.86 -3.11
C ALA A 163 -1.86 5.30 -3.52
N GLU A 164 -1.20 6.30 -2.93
CA GLU A 164 -1.31 7.68 -3.42
C GLU A 164 -0.39 7.97 -4.63
N GLY A 165 0.65 7.15 -4.83
CA GLY A 165 1.51 7.17 -6.02
C GLY A 165 1.12 6.11 -7.06
N ASP A 166 2.05 5.75 -7.94
CA ASP A 166 1.89 4.66 -8.90
C ASP A 166 2.06 3.28 -8.23
N LEU A 167 1.39 2.26 -8.75
CA LEU A 167 1.45 0.88 -8.28
C LEU A 167 2.06 -0.03 -9.35
N HIS A 168 3.23 -0.59 -9.06
CA HIS A 168 4.02 -1.37 -10.03
C HIS A 168 4.40 -2.76 -9.49
N ALA A 169 3.99 -3.80 -10.22
CA ALA A 169 4.40 -5.18 -10.00
C ALA A 169 5.05 -5.76 -11.25
N GLY A 170 6.08 -6.58 -11.08
CA GLY A 170 6.70 -7.30 -12.19
C GLY A 170 5.84 -8.48 -12.66
N GLU A 171 5.02 -9.04 -11.78
CA GLU A 171 4.08 -10.13 -12.05
C GLU A 171 2.66 -9.64 -11.72
N ASP A 172 1.95 -10.26 -10.79
CA ASP A 172 0.55 -9.99 -10.50
C ASP A 172 0.35 -8.89 -9.44
N ILE A 173 -0.79 -8.20 -9.53
CA ILE A 173 -1.36 -7.39 -8.45
C ILE A 173 -2.70 -8.01 -8.07
N ASP A 174 -2.83 -8.43 -6.82
CA ASP A 174 -4.04 -9.01 -6.26
C ASP A 174 -4.41 -8.30 -4.95
N SER A 175 -5.63 -7.78 -4.90
CA SER A 175 -6.24 -7.14 -3.74
C SER A 175 -7.57 -7.83 -3.49
N GLY A 176 -7.76 -8.52 -2.36
CA GLY A 176 -9.02 -9.17 -2.02
C GLY A 176 -10.16 -8.19 -1.71
N GLY A 177 -9.83 -6.92 -1.46
CA GLY A 177 -10.78 -5.81 -1.35
C GLY A 177 -10.65 -4.77 -2.48
N PRO A 178 -11.10 -3.53 -2.24
CA PRO A 178 -10.94 -2.44 -3.20
C PRO A 178 -9.47 -2.13 -3.49
N LEU A 179 -9.16 -1.92 -4.77
CA LEU A 179 -7.86 -1.50 -5.27
C LEU A 179 -7.93 -0.04 -5.72
N SER A 180 -7.29 0.87 -4.98
CA SER A 180 -7.32 2.30 -5.27
C SER A 180 -5.91 2.86 -5.43
N CYS A 181 -5.68 3.58 -6.52
CA CYS A 181 -4.38 4.16 -6.85
C CYS A 181 -4.55 5.58 -7.41
N ASN A 182 -3.97 6.60 -6.77
CA ASN A 182 -3.99 7.96 -7.35
C ASN A 182 -2.99 8.12 -8.50
N GLY A 183 -2.04 7.19 -8.67
CA GLY A 183 -1.23 7.06 -9.87
C GLY A 183 -1.86 6.14 -10.92
N GLY A 184 -1.00 5.54 -11.75
CA GLY A 184 -1.36 4.44 -12.64
C GLY A 184 -1.00 3.08 -12.05
N ILE A 185 -1.60 2.03 -12.61
CA ILE A 185 -1.27 0.64 -12.26
C ILE A 185 -0.52 -0.01 -13.42
N LYS A 186 0.59 -0.67 -13.12
CA LYS A 186 1.30 -1.52 -14.08
C LYS A 186 1.65 -2.88 -13.47
N ALA A 187 1.16 -3.95 -14.08
CA ALA A 187 1.47 -5.32 -13.75
C ALA A 187 2.03 -6.05 -14.99
N GLY A 188 3.04 -6.89 -14.81
CA GLY A 188 3.50 -7.78 -15.88
C GLY A 188 2.57 -8.98 -16.09
N GLY A 189 1.78 -9.32 -15.08
CA GLY A 189 0.72 -10.32 -15.11
C GLY A 189 -0.67 -9.67 -15.01
N ASN A 190 -1.47 -10.19 -14.10
CA ASN A 190 -2.85 -9.81 -13.87
C ASN A 190 -2.97 -8.61 -12.92
N VAL A 191 -4.09 -7.89 -13.05
CA VAL A 191 -4.55 -6.92 -12.05
C VAL A 191 -5.93 -7.37 -11.57
N ILE A 192 -6.00 -7.81 -10.32
CA ILE A 192 -7.22 -8.37 -9.71
C ILE A 192 -7.61 -7.52 -8.51
N GLY A 193 -8.88 -7.10 -8.49
CA GLY A 193 -9.51 -6.48 -7.32
C GLY A 193 -10.75 -7.27 -6.92
N GLY A 194 -10.81 -7.77 -5.68
CA GLY A 194 -11.95 -8.50 -5.14
C GLY A 194 -13.20 -7.64 -4.95
N ALA A 195 -13.07 -6.31 -5.07
CA ALA A 195 -14.17 -5.35 -5.16
C ALA A 195 -14.02 -4.49 -6.44
N GLY A 196 -14.03 -3.16 -6.33
CA GLY A 196 -13.75 -2.25 -7.45
C GLY A 196 -12.27 -1.89 -7.60
N ILE A 197 -11.87 -1.55 -8.83
CA ILE A 197 -10.54 -1.00 -9.14
C ILE A 197 -10.72 0.46 -9.58
N HIS A 198 -10.05 1.41 -8.91
CA HIS A 198 -10.14 2.84 -9.21
C HIS A 198 -8.74 3.45 -9.35
N THR A 199 -8.50 4.14 -10.47
CA THR A 199 -7.22 4.84 -10.70
C THR A 199 -7.41 6.24 -11.25
N GLN A 200 -6.55 7.19 -10.86
CA GLN A 200 -6.56 8.55 -11.45
C GLN A 200 -5.72 8.68 -12.73
N ARG A 201 -5.05 7.60 -13.15
CA ARG A 201 -4.36 7.52 -14.45
C ARG A 201 -4.85 6.28 -15.21
N GLY A 202 -3.95 5.60 -15.92
CA GLY A 202 -4.26 4.41 -16.69
C GLY A 202 -3.87 3.12 -15.98
N ILE A 203 -4.37 2.01 -16.50
CA ILE A 203 -4.07 0.65 -16.02
C ILE A 203 -3.43 -0.12 -17.18
N MET A 204 -2.32 -0.79 -16.92
CA MET A 204 -1.63 -1.68 -17.86
C MET A 204 -1.38 -3.04 -17.22
N ALA A 205 -2.00 -4.08 -17.76
CA ALA A 205 -1.78 -5.47 -17.37
C ALA A 205 -1.15 -6.26 -18.52
N GLY A 206 -0.15 -7.07 -18.22
CA GLY A 206 0.45 -8.01 -19.18
C GLY A 206 -0.41 -9.25 -19.42
N GLN A 207 -1.43 -9.48 -18.60
CA GLN A 207 -2.47 -10.50 -18.76
C GLN A 207 -3.85 -9.85 -18.56
N ASP A 208 -4.65 -10.32 -17.59
CA ASP A 208 -6.05 -9.94 -17.42
C ASP A 208 -6.22 -8.79 -16.41
N ILE A 209 -7.30 -8.03 -16.56
CA ILE A 209 -7.82 -7.12 -15.54
C ILE A 209 -9.18 -7.65 -15.09
N ARG A 210 -9.32 -7.96 -13.80
CA ARG A 210 -10.58 -8.49 -13.25
C ARG A 210 -10.99 -7.76 -11.98
N CYS A 211 -12.26 -7.39 -11.89
CA CYS A 211 -12.82 -6.90 -10.63
C CYS A 211 -14.28 -7.32 -10.41
N ALA A 212 -14.68 -7.47 -9.14
CA ALA A 212 -16.05 -7.86 -8.80
C ALA A 212 -17.07 -6.71 -8.98
N ASP A 213 -16.63 -5.46 -8.77
CA ASP A 213 -17.50 -4.29 -8.90
C ASP A 213 -17.10 -3.46 -10.15
N HIS A 214 -16.98 -2.13 -9.99
CA HIS A 214 -16.63 -1.20 -11.06
C HIS A 214 -15.12 -1.13 -11.32
N LEU A 215 -14.78 -1.00 -12.59
CA LEU A 215 -13.44 -0.69 -13.07
C LEU A 215 -13.43 0.76 -13.60
N ASP A 216 -12.73 1.67 -12.92
CA ASP A 216 -12.62 3.08 -13.30
C ASP A 216 -11.14 3.49 -13.43
N ALA A 217 -10.76 3.97 -14.61
CA ALA A 217 -9.49 4.61 -14.86
C ALA A 217 -9.73 5.96 -15.52
N ARG A 218 -9.07 7.01 -15.03
CA ARG A 218 -9.22 8.35 -15.62
C ARG A 218 -8.51 8.51 -16.95
N TRP A 219 -7.57 7.63 -17.29
CA TRP A 219 -6.93 7.55 -18.62
C TRP A 219 -7.32 6.24 -19.32
N GLY A 220 -6.42 5.67 -20.12
CA GLY A 220 -6.67 4.42 -20.83
C GLY A 220 -6.51 3.16 -19.97
N ILE A 221 -7.18 2.09 -20.40
CA ILE A 221 -7.07 0.75 -19.82
C ILE A 221 -6.52 -0.19 -20.89
N LEU A 222 -5.44 -0.91 -20.58
CA LEU A 222 -4.81 -1.87 -21.47
C LEU A 222 -4.56 -3.18 -20.76
N ALA A 223 -5.07 -4.27 -21.34
CA ALA A 223 -4.81 -5.64 -20.93
C ALA A 223 -4.49 -6.49 -22.15
N ARG A 224 -3.46 -7.34 -22.07
CA ARG A 224 -3.18 -8.29 -23.16
C ARG A 224 -4.13 -9.49 -23.18
N GLY A 225 -4.80 -9.75 -22.07
CA GLY A 225 -5.86 -10.74 -21.96
C GLY A 225 -7.23 -10.08 -21.87
N ASP A 226 -8.06 -10.59 -20.97
CA ASP A 226 -9.43 -10.14 -20.74
C ASP A 226 -9.49 -8.90 -19.85
N ILE A 227 -10.51 -8.08 -20.04
CA ILE A 227 -10.94 -7.02 -19.12
C ILE A 227 -12.36 -7.34 -18.70
N LEU A 228 -12.52 -7.82 -17.47
CA LEU A 228 -13.80 -8.25 -16.90
C LEU A 228 -14.11 -7.47 -15.63
N ALA A 229 -15.29 -6.86 -15.57
CA ALA A 229 -15.80 -6.22 -14.36
C ALA A 229 -17.21 -6.72 -14.07
N GLY A 230 -17.54 -7.00 -12.80
CA GLY A 230 -18.92 -7.31 -12.40
C GLY A 230 -19.85 -6.08 -12.38
N GLY A 231 -19.30 -4.87 -12.51
CA GLY A 231 -20.03 -3.63 -12.74
C GLY A 231 -19.63 -2.92 -14.05
N SER A 232 -19.83 -1.60 -14.13
CA SER A 232 -19.40 -0.80 -15.29
C SER A 232 -17.88 -0.71 -15.44
N ILE A 233 -17.43 -0.62 -16.69
CA ILE A 233 -16.04 -0.30 -17.05
C ILE A 233 -16.00 1.13 -17.58
N ARG A 234 -15.13 1.97 -17.02
CA ARG A 234 -14.99 3.38 -17.37
C ARG A 234 -13.53 3.74 -17.59
N ALA A 235 -13.24 4.31 -18.76
CA ALA A 235 -11.94 4.85 -19.13
C ALA A 235 -12.10 6.30 -19.59
N GLY A 236 -11.23 7.19 -19.14
CA GLY A 236 -11.19 8.56 -19.66
C GLY A 236 -10.64 8.63 -21.08
N GLU A 237 -9.80 7.67 -21.49
CA GLU A 237 -9.30 7.51 -22.86
C GLU A 237 -9.76 6.16 -23.43
N GLY A 238 -8.91 5.47 -24.21
CA GLY A 238 -9.24 4.20 -24.84
C GLY A 238 -9.20 2.98 -23.91
N ILE A 239 -9.81 1.89 -24.38
CA ILE A 239 -9.77 0.57 -23.76
C ILE A 239 -9.26 -0.44 -24.78
N GLU A 240 -8.19 -1.15 -24.47
CA GLU A 240 -7.66 -2.24 -25.29
C GLU A 240 -7.60 -3.53 -24.48
N ALA A 241 -8.43 -4.50 -24.84
CA ALA A 241 -8.36 -5.88 -24.36
C ALA A 241 -7.83 -6.77 -25.50
N GLY A 242 -6.84 -7.61 -25.22
CA GLY A 242 -6.43 -8.63 -26.18
C GLY A 242 -7.43 -9.80 -26.28
N GLY A 243 -8.24 -9.99 -25.25
CA GLY A 243 -9.32 -10.98 -25.17
C GLY A 243 -10.71 -10.34 -25.09
N GLN A 244 -11.50 -10.79 -24.13
CA GLN A 244 -12.85 -10.31 -23.88
C GLN A 244 -12.83 -8.95 -23.19
N LEU A 245 -13.80 -8.10 -23.54
CA LEU A 245 -14.10 -6.87 -22.81
C LEU A 245 -15.54 -6.96 -22.34
N GLN A 246 -15.77 -7.14 -21.04
CA GLN A 246 -17.10 -7.43 -20.50
C GLN A 246 -17.35 -6.68 -19.19
N ALA A 247 -18.42 -5.87 -19.19
CA ALA A 247 -19.01 -5.33 -17.98
C ALA A 247 -20.10 -6.28 -17.44
N GLY A 248 -20.49 -6.08 -16.19
CA GLY A 248 -21.52 -6.88 -15.54
C GLY A 248 -22.91 -6.68 -16.13
N GLU A 249 -23.83 -7.57 -15.78
CA GLU A 249 -25.21 -7.51 -16.24
C GLU A 249 -25.84 -6.14 -15.91
N GLY A 250 -26.51 -5.54 -16.91
CA GLY A 250 -27.12 -4.21 -16.79
C GLY A 250 -26.14 -3.03 -16.78
N HIS A 251 -24.83 -3.26 -16.84
CA HIS A 251 -23.82 -2.21 -16.81
C HIS A 251 -23.18 -1.95 -18.19
N GLY A 252 -22.82 -0.69 -18.42
CA GLY A 252 -22.18 -0.25 -19.66
C GLY A 252 -20.66 -0.19 -19.61
N ILE A 253 -20.06 -0.19 -20.80
CA ILE A 253 -18.66 0.14 -21.03
C ILE A 253 -18.59 1.56 -21.61
N TYR A 254 -17.76 2.40 -20.99
CA TYR A 254 -17.59 3.80 -21.34
C TYR A 254 -16.11 4.11 -21.56
N ALA A 255 -15.74 4.48 -22.78
CA ALA A 255 -14.41 4.96 -23.11
C ALA A 255 -14.46 6.39 -23.68
N GLY A 256 -13.32 7.07 -23.64
CA GLY A 256 -13.16 8.42 -24.17
C GLY A 256 -13.77 9.51 -23.31
N LEU A 257 -14.16 9.25 -22.06
CA LEU A 257 -14.90 10.22 -21.23
C LEU A 257 -14.22 11.59 -21.05
N SER A 258 -12.91 11.64 -21.28
CA SER A 258 -12.06 12.83 -21.15
C SER A 258 -11.37 13.23 -22.46
N VAL A 259 -11.80 12.69 -23.61
CA VAL A 259 -11.18 12.91 -24.93
C VAL A 259 -11.89 14.04 -25.68
N ARG A 260 -11.12 14.92 -26.34
CA ARG A 260 -11.69 15.96 -27.22
C ARG A 260 -12.28 15.34 -28.49
N GLN A 261 -13.38 15.93 -28.96
CA GLN A 261 -14.14 15.44 -30.12
C GLN A 261 -13.31 15.35 -31.41
N ASP A 262 -12.40 16.29 -31.67
CA ASP A 262 -11.54 16.32 -32.85
C ASP A 262 -10.49 15.20 -32.87
N THR A 263 -10.10 14.71 -31.69
CA THR A 263 -9.15 13.60 -31.51
C THR A 263 -9.82 12.27 -31.16
N TRP A 264 -11.15 12.25 -31.05
CA TRP A 264 -11.93 11.13 -30.53
C TRP A 264 -11.65 9.81 -31.27
N PRO A 265 -11.65 9.77 -32.62
CA PRO A 265 -11.38 8.52 -33.34
C PRO A 265 -9.99 7.94 -33.07
N ALA A 266 -9.03 8.75 -32.63
CA ALA A 266 -7.65 8.33 -32.39
C ALA A 266 -7.37 8.00 -30.91
N SER A 267 -8.09 8.62 -29.97
CA SER A 267 -7.74 8.56 -28.53
C SER A 267 -8.79 7.85 -27.66
N ALA A 268 -10.05 7.77 -28.13
CA ALA A 268 -11.12 7.06 -27.44
C ALA A 268 -11.31 5.62 -27.96
N LEU A 269 -10.25 5.01 -28.48
CA LEU A 269 -10.29 3.71 -29.14
C LEU A 269 -10.77 2.62 -28.19
N VAL A 270 -11.66 1.76 -28.67
CA VAL A 270 -12.07 0.55 -27.97
C VAL A 270 -11.78 -0.65 -28.86
N ARG A 271 -10.91 -1.54 -28.39
CA ARG A 271 -10.49 -2.76 -29.08
C ARG A 271 -10.64 -3.96 -28.15
N ALA A 272 -11.18 -5.04 -28.69
CA ALA A 272 -11.36 -6.33 -28.03
C ALA A 272 -11.51 -7.42 -29.09
N GLN A 273 -11.47 -8.70 -28.70
CA GLN A 273 -11.69 -9.83 -29.62
C GLN A 273 -13.03 -9.73 -30.38
N SER A 274 -14.06 -9.17 -29.74
CA SER A 274 -15.37 -8.91 -30.34
C SER A 274 -15.98 -7.66 -29.74
N ARG A 275 -16.83 -6.98 -30.50
CA ARG A 275 -17.52 -5.78 -30.01
C ARG A 275 -18.41 -6.12 -28.81
N PRO A 276 -18.20 -5.49 -27.64
CA PRO A 276 -19.05 -5.77 -26.50
C PRO A 276 -20.48 -5.26 -26.69
N PRO A 277 -21.50 -5.97 -26.17
CA PRO A 277 -22.90 -5.66 -26.41
C PRO A 277 -23.34 -4.31 -25.84
N LEU A 278 -22.77 -3.88 -24.70
CA LEU A 278 -23.10 -2.62 -24.02
C LEU A 278 -21.97 -1.58 -24.08
N LEU A 279 -21.33 -1.44 -25.24
CA LEU A 279 -20.43 -0.32 -25.51
C LEU A 279 -21.23 0.97 -25.72
N LEU A 280 -21.29 1.83 -24.69
CA LEU A 280 -22.10 3.05 -24.69
C LEU A 280 -21.31 4.31 -25.09
N SER A 281 -20.00 4.30 -24.93
CA SER A 281 -19.10 5.38 -25.36
C SER A 281 -17.74 4.84 -25.78
N GLY A 282 -17.12 5.47 -26.78
CA GLY A 282 -15.83 5.08 -27.35
C GLY A 282 -15.88 4.90 -28.86
N HIS A 283 -14.72 4.92 -29.51
CA HIS A 283 -14.58 4.62 -30.92
C HIS A 283 -14.20 3.15 -31.10
N TRP A 284 -15.20 2.30 -31.37
CA TRP A 284 -14.97 0.88 -31.64
C TRP A 284 -14.07 0.71 -32.87
N GLN A 285 -12.99 -0.06 -32.70
CA GLN A 285 -12.12 -0.49 -33.78
C GLN A 285 -11.95 -2.01 -33.70
N SER A 286 -12.26 -2.69 -34.81
CA SER A 286 -12.05 -4.13 -34.98
C SER A 286 -10.58 -4.50 -35.00
#